data_AF-A0A2V6G397-F1
#
_entry.id   AF-A0A2V6G397-F1
#
_cell.length_a   1.000
_cell.length_b   1.000
_cell.length_c   1.000
_cell.angle_alpha   90.00
_cell.angle_beta   90.00
_cell.angle_gamma   90.00
#
_symmetry.space_group_name_H-M   'P 1'
#
loop_
_entity.id
_entity.type
_entity.pdbx_description
1 polymer ?
#
loop_
_entity_poly.entity_id
_entity_poly.type
_entity_poly.pdbx_seq_one_letter_code
_entity_poly.pdbx_strand_id
1 'polypeptide(L)'
;MTNALEELPQRAVAANGHRAGAENGLVAPAATAKSRPHTLLLVPVAAGIALAIHFFITRHQLSAGQYYWLFLFIVLGAGLVGAALYPFFSGLRERMHNLSAIFAAAILLLGLWEVITSGLRLLPLPYFPSPAAILDSMINDRGLLFDSTWHSLMMLMNGYVLGVIVGLISGVCIGWSSSIRYWGMPVLKIVGPIPATAWIPLAMVISPSTAVSSAALIALAVWFPVTMLTASGISNTRASYLDVARTFGAKESYLIFRVAIPAAMPNIFIGLFMGLGASFLTLVVAESVGVKSGLGWYVSWAQGWAEYGKVYAALVIMAGFFSSLMTLLFKVRDIVLVWQKGIIKW
;
A
#
# COMPACT_ATOMS: atom_id res chain seq x y z
N MET A 1 -34.56 62.71 6.72
CA MET A 1 -33.81 62.10 7.83
C MET A 1 -32.71 61.24 7.21
N THR A 2 -31.65 61.87 6.68
CA THR A 2 -30.29 62.00 7.29
C THR A 2 -29.60 60.64 7.39
N ASN A 3 -28.89 60.16 6.36
CA ASN A 3 -27.48 60.43 5.98
C ASN A 3 -26.47 60.23 7.12
N ALA A 4 -25.60 59.23 6.98
CA ALA A 4 -24.19 59.24 7.40
C ALA A 4 -23.41 58.09 6.72
N LEU A 5 -22.96 58.35 5.50
CA LEU A 5 -21.73 57.82 4.92
C LEU A 5 -20.72 58.97 4.99
N GLU A 6 -19.66 58.85 5.79
CA GLU A 6 -18.46 59.73 5.86
C GLU A 6 -17.47 58.94 6.76
N GLU A 7 -16.16 58.77 6.54
CA GLU A 7 -15.16 59.38 5.68
C GLU A 7 -13.90 58.47 5.66
N LEU A 8 -13.20 58.41 4.53
CA LEU A 8 -11.76 58.07 4.48
C LEU A 8 -10.95 59.36 4.71
N PRO A 9 -9.64 59.29 5.01
CA PRO A 9 -8.73 59.64 3.92
C PRO A 9 -7.40 58.86 3.87
N GLN A 10 -6.99 58.61 2.63
CA GLN A 10 -5.61 58.42 2.21
C GLN A 10 -4.79 59.68 2.47
N ARG A 11 -3.57 59.56 3.03
CA ARG A 11 -2.36 60.34 2.70
C ARG A 11 -1.20 59.96 3.61
N ALA A 12 -0.20 59.26 3.05
CA ALA A 12 1.24 59.50 3.25
C ALA A 12 2.06 58.46 2.48
N VAL A 13 2.14 58.66 1.16
CA VAL A 13 3.29 58.22 0.36
C VAL A 13 4.28 59.38 0.38
N ALA A 14 5.51 59.12 0.85
CA ALA A 14 6.78 59.80 0.52
C ALA A 14 7.66 60.00 1.76
N ALA A 15 8.59 59.07 2.00
CA ALA A 15 9.98 59.39 2.36
C ALA A 15 10.80 58.10 2.42
N ASN A 16 12.00 58.16 1.83
CA ASN A 16 13.13 57.23 1.96
C ASN A 16 13.14 55.99 1.04
N GLY A 17 13.20 56.26 -0.26
CA GLY A 17 14.23 55.58 -1.05
C GLY A 17 15.58 56.22 -0.73
N HIS A 18 16.48 55.47 -0.07
CA HIS A 18 17.95 55.58 -0.14
C HIS A 18 18.54 54.48 0.77
N ARG A 19 18.71 53.28 0.19
CA ARG A 19 19.69 52.23 0.56
C ARG A 19 19.49 51.01 -0.35
N ALA A 20 19.84 51.20 -1.62
CA ALA A 20 20.27 50.09 -2.46
C ALA A 20 21.76 49.85 -2.16
N GLY A 21 22.13 48.64 -1.77
CA GLY A 21 23.53 48.26 -1.64
C GLY A 21 23.79 47.17 -0.60
N ALA A 22 23.95 45.94 -1.10
CA ALA A 22 24.74 44.87 -0.49
C ALA A 22 24.21 44.19 0.78
N GLU A 23 23.20 43.33 0.64
CA GLU A 23 23.14 42.07 1.40
C GLU A 23 22.81 40.92 0.44
N ASN A 24 23.79 40.56 -0.39
CA ASN A 24 23.91 39.19 -0.90
C ASN A 24 24.27 38.30 0.31
N GLY A 25 23.28 38.01 1.14
CA GLY A 25 23.33 36.95 2.12
C GLY A 25 23.39 35.63 1.36
N LEU A 26 24.62 35.16 1.13
CA LEU A 26 24.95 33.79 0.76
C LEU A 26 24.03 32.84 1.56
N VAL A 27 23.04 32.27 0.89
CA VAL A 27 22.36 31.07 1.41
C VAL A 27 23.45 30.02 1.49
N ALA A 28 24.00 29.87 2.69
CA ALA A 28 24.98 28.84 2.99
C ALA A 28 24.41 27.50 2.49
N PRO A 29 25.18 26.68 1.76
CA PRO A 29 24.73 25.34 1.43
C PRO A 29 24.39 24.66 2.76
N ALA A 30 23.17 24.12 2.86
CA ALA A 30 22.71 23.37 4.00
C ALA A 30 23.83 22.45 4.46
N ALA A 31 24.37 22.70 5.66
CA ALA A 31 25.48 21.95 6.21
C ALA A 31 25.12 20.47 6.10
N THR A 32 25.82 19.74 5.24
CA THR A 32 25.73 18.29 5.15
C THR A 32 26.05 17.77 6.53
N ALA A 33 25.02 17.33 7.25
CA ALA A 33 25.15 16.83 8.60
C ALA A 33 26.22 15.74 8.56
N LYS A 34 27.39 16.00 9.17
CA LYS A 34 28.47 15.04 9.33
C LYS A 34 27.85 13.79 9.95
N SER A 35 27.64 12.76 9.13
CA SER A 35 27.00 11.51 9.51
C SER A 35 27.85 10.85 10.62
N ARG A 36 27.37 10.89 11.86
CA ARG A 36 28.07 10.28 12.99
C ARG A 36 28.15 8.77 12.77
N PRO A 37 29.33 8.14 12.85
CA PRO A 37 29.50 6.70 12.56
C PRO A 37 28.73 5.80 13.54
N HIS A 38 28.29 6.34 14.69
CA HIS A 38 27.56 5.60 15.73
C HIS A 38 26.16 5.13 15.30
N THR A 39 25.50 5.81 14.36
CA THR A 39 24.13 5.44 13.94
C THR A 39 24.11 4.12 13.16
N LEU A 40 25.21 3.73 12.51
CA LEU A 40 25.30 2.50 11.73
C LEU A 40 25.59 1.26 12.59
N LEU A 41 26.11 1.46 13.80
CA LEU A 41 26.31 0.39 14.79
C LEU A 41 25.02 0.00 15.51
N LEU A 42 23.93 0.76 15.34
CA LEU A 42 22.63 0.46 15.98
C LEU A 42 22.07 -0.92 15.57
N VAL A 43 22.18 -1.30 14.30
CA VAL A 43 21.69 -2.58 13.79
C VAL A 43 22.45 -3.78 14.37
N PRO A 44 23.80 -3.85 14.32
CA PRO A 44 24.54 -4.96 14.92
C PRO A 44 24.42 -5.00 16.46
N VAL A 45 24.32 -3.85 17.14
CA VAL A 45 24.08 -3.81 18.58
C VAL A 45 22.68 -4.33 18.94
N ALA A 46 21.64 -3.90 18.21
CA ALA A 46 20.28 -4.41 18.39
C ALA A 46 20.18 -5.92 18.13
N ALA A 47 20.83 -6.40 17.06
CA ALA A 47 20.89 -7.82 16.75
C ALA A 47 21.65 -8.61 17.83
N GLY A 48 22.74 -8.07 18.37
CA GLY A 48 23.48 -8.67 19.48
C GLY A 48 22.67 -8.75 20.76
N ILE A 49 21.90 -7.71 21.09
CA ILE A 49 20.98 -7.70 22.24
C ILE A 49 19.89 -8.75 22.05
N ALA A 50 19.25 -8.80 20.88
CA ALA A 50 18.21 -9.79 20.56
C ALA A 50 18.76 -11.23 20.62
N LEU A 51 19.99 -11.46 20.17
CA LEU A 51 20.65 -12.76 20.20
C LEU A 51 21.00 -13.19 21.64
N ALA A 52 21.49 -12.28 22.46
CA ALA A 52 21.74 -12.54 23.89
C ALA A 52 20.45 -12.86 24.65
N ILE A 53 19.37 -12.13 24.36
CA ILE A 53 18.03 -12.37 24.87
C ILE A 53 17.54 -13.78 24.48
N HIS A 54 17.61 -14.11 23.18
CA HIS A 54 17.21 -15.42 22.67
C HIS A 54 17.98 -16.54 23.37
N PHE A 55 19.32 -16.45 23.41
CA PHE A 55 20.17 -17.46 24.05
C PHE A 55 19.84 -17.68 25.53
N PHE A 56 19.51 -16.62 26.27
CA PHE A 56 19.16 -16.71 27.69
C PHE A 56 17.79 -17.36 27.91
N ILE A 57 16.81 -17.05 27.05
CA ILE A 57 15.44 -17.59 27.11
C ILE A 57 15.40 -19.05 26.64
N THR A 58 16.08 -19.38 25.54
CA THR A 58 16.13 -20.73 24.96
C THR A 58 16.77 -21.74 25.91
N ARG A 59 17.70 -21.31 26.78
CA ARG A 59 18.29 -22.17 27.82
C ARG A 59 17.25 -22.79 28.77
N HIS A 60 16.06 -22.20 28.84
CA HIS A 60 14.97 -22.62 29.74
C HIS A 60 13.74 -23.19 29.00
N GLN A 61 13.78 -23.36 27.67
CA GLN A 61 12.63 -23.85 26.87
C GLN A 61 13.02 -24.88 25.81
N LEU A 62 12.22 -25.96 25.71
CA LEU A 62 12.36 -27.06 24.75
C LEU A 62 11.91 -26.72 23.31
N SER A 63 11.22 -25.59 23.08
CA SER A 63 10.80 -25.14 21.74
C SER A 63 11.75 -24.06 21.19
N ALA A 64 13.03 -24.39 21.13
CA ALA A 64 14.01 -23.57 20.43
C ALA A 64 13.71 -23.65 18.94
N GLY A 65 13.21 -22.57 18.34
CA GLY A 65 12.93 -22.58 16.91
C GLY A 65 14.23 -22.80 16.13
N GLN A 66 14.32 -23.90 15.38
CA GLN A 66 15.58 -24.40 14.80
C GLN A 66 16.21 -23.36 13.85
N TYR A 67 15.37 -22.53 13.22
CA TYR A 67 15.80 -21.58 12.18
C TYR A 67 15.97 -20.15 12.68
N TYR A 68 15.43 -19.81 13.86
CA TYR A 68 15.42 -18.44 14.35
C TYR A 68 16.80 -17.93 14.79
N TRP A 69 17.60 -18.79 15.41
CA TRP A 69 18.99 -18.46 15.74
C TRP A 69 19.81 -18.20 14.48
N LEU A 70 19.62 -19.00 13.42
CA LEU A 70 20.27 -18.79 12.12
C LEU A 70 19.84 -17.46 11.48
N PHE A 71 18.56 -17.11 11.56
CA PHE A 71 18.05 -15.81 11.09
C PHE A 71 18.70 -14.64 11.83
N LEU A 72 18.78 -14.68 13.17
CA LEU A 72 19.45 -13.63 13.95
C LEU A 72 20.94 -13.53 13.59
N PHE A 73 21.61 -14.65 13.34
CA PHE A 73 23.00 -14.66 12.86
C PHE A 73 23.16 -14.04 11.48
N ILE A 74 22.25 -14.33 10.54
CA ILE A 74 22.25 -13.72 9.20
C ILE A 74 21.99 -12.21 9.30
N VAL A 75 21.05 -11.77 10.12
CA VAL A 75 20.74 -10.34 10.34
C VAL A 75 21.94 -9.62 10.96
N LEU A 76 22.59 -10.24 11.95
CA LEU A 76 23.81 -9.71 12.57
C LEU A 76 24.96 -9.63 11.56
N GLY A 77 25.17 -10.69 10.77
CA GLY A 77 26.17 -10.74 9.70
C GLY A 77 25.92 -9.69 8.62
N ALA A 78 24.69 -9.56 8.14
CA ALA A 78 24.30 -8.56 7.15
C ALA A 78 24.45 -7.12 7.70
N GLY A 79 24.13 -6.90 8.98
CA GLY A 79 24.35 -5.63 9.66
C GLY A 79 25.84 -5.26 9.78
N LEU A 80 26.69 -6.24 10.09
CA LEU A 80 28.15 -6.07 10.15
C LEU A 80 28.77 -5.84 8.76
N VAL A 81 28.33 -6.58 7.74
CA VAL A 81 28.77 -6.38 6.34
C VAL A 81 28.32 -5.01 5.82
N GLY A 82 27.10 -4.58 6.13
CA GLY A 82 26.63 -3.23 5.82
C GLY A 82 27.47 -2.14 6.51
N ALA A 83 27.82 -2.33 7.78
CA ALA A 83 28.70 -1.42 8.52
C ALA A 83 30.15 -1.44 7.99
N ALA A 84 30.62 -2.56 7.44
CA ALA A 84 31.96 -2.71 6.86
C ALA A 84 32.07 -2.18 5.41
N LEU A 85 30.99 -2.23 4.62
CA LEU A 85 30.92 -1.70 3.26
C LEU A 85 30.55 -0.20 3.21
N TYR A 86 30.07 0.35 4.33
CA TYR A 86 29.79 1.78 4.54
C TYR A 86 30.87 2.77 4.04
N PRO A 87 32.19 2.54 4.22
CA PRO A 87 33.21 3.48 3.74
C PRO A 87 33.42 3.41 2.22
N PHE A 88 32.98 2.35 1.54
CA PHE A 88 33.28 2.11 0.11
C PHE A 88 32.22 2.66 -0.85
N PHE A 89 30.97 2.87 -0.42
CA PHE A 89 29.87 3.32 -1.31
C PHE A 89 29.19 4.60 -0.79
N SER A 90 29.59 5.75 -1.34
CA SER A 90 29.04 7.07 -0.97
C SER A 90 27.53 7.22 -1.25
N GLY A 91 27.00 6.57 -2.29
CA GLY A 91 25.57 6.57 -2.62
C GLY A 91 24.68 5.75 -1.65
N LEU A 92 25.27 4.86 -0.86
CA LEU A 92 24.56 4.04 0.14
C LEU A 92 24.43 4.77 1.49
N ARG A 93 25.25 5.79 1.73
CA ARG A 93 25.40 6.50 3.01
C ARG A 93 24.14 7.20 3.51
N GLU A 94 23.45 7.97 2.66
CA GLU A 94 22.23 8.70 3.06
C GLU A 94 21.03 7.76 3.23
N ARG A 95 20.93 6.72 2.39
CA ARG A 95 19.82 5.76 2.44
C ARG A 95 19.95 4.83 3.64
N MET A 96 21.16 4.35 3.95
CA MET A 96 21.42 3.48 5.10
C MET A 96 21.22 4.17 6.44
N HIS A 97 21.47 5.49 6.56
CA HIS A 97 21.30 6.18 7.84
C HIS A 97 19.84 6.17 8.32
N ASN A 98 18.89 6.55 7.45
CA ASN A 98 17.47 6.55 7.81
C ASN A 98 16.89 5.13 7.94
N LEU A 99 17.35 4.19 7.11
CA LEU A 99 16.90 2.81 7.18
C LEU A 99 17.47 2.08 8.42
N SER A 100 18.70 2.39 8.85
CA SER A 100 19.36 1.71 9.99
C SER A 100 18.61 1.90 11.32
N ALA A 101 18.04 3.08 11.57
CA ALA A 101 17.23 3.33 12.76
C ALA A 101 15.91 2.54 12.74
N ILE A 102 15.27 2.43 11.58
CA ILE A 102 14.03 1.66 11.40
C ILE A 102 14.31 0.15 11.57
N PHE A 103 15.39 -0.37 10.96
CA PHE A 103 15.78 -1.77 11.11
C PHE A 103 16.18 -2.10 12.55
N ALA A 104 16.94 -1.23 13.22
CA ALA A 104 17.32 -1.43 14.62
C ALA A 104 16.10 -1.43 15.54
N ALA A 105 15.15 -0.50 15.34
CA ALA A 105 13.89 -0.46 16.08
C ALA A 105 13.05 -1.73 15.84
N ALA A 106 12.97 -2.22 14.60
CA ALA A 106 12.27 -3.45 14.27
C ALA A 106 12.89 -4.67 14.97
N ILE A 107 14.22 -4.79 14.96
CA ILE A 107 14.94 -5.88 15.64
C ILE A 107 14.74 -5.82 17.15
N LEU A 108 14.82 -4.64 17.76
CA LEU A 108 14.57 -4.46 19.19
C LEU A 108 13.12 -4.81 19.55
N LEU A 109 12.16 -4.48 18.69
CA LEU A 109 10.75 -4.81 18.90
C LEU A 109 10.50 -6.33 18.80
N LEU A 110 11.18 -7.03 17.89
CA LEU A 110 11.16 -8.49 17.83
C LEU A 110 11.77 -9.13 19.08
N GLY A 111 12.92 -8.61 19.55
CA GLY A 111 13.53 -9.05 20.80
C GLY A 111 12.63 -8.81 22.01
N LEU A 112 11.96 -7.65 22.08
CA LEU A 112 11.01 -7.33 23.13
C LEU A 112 9.78 -8.26 23.10
N TRP A 113 9.23 -8.54 21.91
CA TRP A 113 8.15 -9.51 21.74
C TRP A 113 8.56 -10.86 22.32
N GLU A 114 9.75 -11.33 21.96
CA GLU A 114 10.28 -12.60 22.44
C GLU A 114 10.44 -12.66 23.97
N VAL A 115 10.95 -11.58 24.58
CA VAL A 115 11.02 -11.45 26.05
C VAL A 115 9.65 -11.56 26.69
N ILE A 116 8.63 -10.90 26.12
CA ILE A 116 7.27 -10.88 26.67
C ILE A 116 6.59 -12.25 26.53
N THR A 117 6.72 -12.91 25.38
CA THR A 117 6.05 -14.19 25.11
C THR A 117 6.79 -15.36 25.75
N SER A 118 8.07 -15.54 25.42
CA SER A 118 8.83 -16.72 25.81
C SER A 118 9.61 -16.51 27.11
N GLY A 119 10.10 -15.31 27.41
CA GLY A 119 10.80 -15.02 28.66
C GLY A 119 9.85 -14.94 29.86
N LEU A 120 8.94 -13.97 29.83
CA LEU A 120 8.07 -13.60 30.95
C LEU A 120 6.75 -14.40 30.99
N ARG A 121 6.38 -15.09 29.91
CA ARG A 121 5.10 -15.83 29.75
C ARG A 121 3.87 -15.00 30.17
N LEU A 122 3.92 -13.69 29.91
CA LEU A 122 2.84 -12.75 30.21
C LEU A 122 1.60 -12.99 29.33
N LEU A 123 1.78 -13.63 28.18
CA LEU A 123 0.76 -13.84 27.17
C LEU A 123 0.35 -15.33 27.10
N PRO A 124 -0.96 -15.64 26.96
CA PRO A 124 -1.44 -17.01 26.90
C PRO A 124 -1.07 -17.70 25.58
N LEU A 125 -0.39 -18.83 25.68
CA LEU A 125 -0.23 -19.79 24.58
C LEU A 125 -1.56 -20.53 24.37
N PRO A 126 -1.97 -20.83 23.12
CA PRO A 126 -1.21 -20.72 21.87
C PRO A 126 -1.40 -19.39 21.11
N TYR A 127 -2.24 -18.47 21.59
CA TYR A 127 -2.67 -17.27 20.85
C TYR A 127 -1.54 -16.28 20.49
N PHE A 128 -0.49 -16.23 21.32
CA PHE A 128 0.66 -15.34 21.12
C PHE A 128 1.94 -16.16 20.92
N PRO A 129 2.20 -16.67 19.69
CA PRO A 129 3.42 -17.42 19.39
C PRO A 129 4.67 -16.53 19.50
N SER A 130 5.81 -17.16 19.76
CA SER A 130 7.10 -16.48 19.71
C SER A 130 7.51 -16.18 18.26
N PRO A 131 8.33 -15.15 18.00
CA PRO A 131 8.85 -14.86 16.66
C PRO A 131 9.57 -16.07 16.03
N ALA A 132 10.21 -16.90 16.86
CA ALA A 132 10.83 -18.15 16.44
C ALA A 132 9.82 -19.17 15.90
N ALA A 133 8.68 -19.34 16.57
CA ALA A 133 7.62 -20.25 16.13
C ALA A 133 6.96 -19.81 14.81
N ILE A 134 6.88 -18.50 14.57
CA ILE A 134 6.39 -17.94 13.30
C ILE A 134 7.36 -18.31 12.17
N LEU A 135 8.67 -18.09 12.38
CA LEU A 135 9.68 -18.38 11.36
C LEU A 135 9.76 -19.88 11.04
N ASP A 136 9.72 -20.73 12.06
CA ASP A 136 9.70 -22.18 11.87
C ASP A 136 8.46 -22.62 11.07
N SER A 137 7.28 -22.05 11.38
CA SER A 137 6.06 -22.31 10.62
C SER A 137 6.19 -21.88 9.16
N MET A 138 6.80 -20.72 8.89
CA MET A 138 7.06 -20.26 7.52
C MET A 138 7.97 -21.20 6.73
N ILE A 139 9.00 -21.77 7.37
CA ILE A 139 9.97 -22.64 6.71
C ILE A 139 9.43 -24.06 6.53
N ASN A 140 8.77 -24.60 7.56
CA ASN A 140 8.21 -25.95 7.52
C ASN A 140 7.07 -26.07 6.51
N ASP A 141 6.17 -25.08 6.47
CA ASP A 141 5.02 -25.06 5.54
C ASP A 141 5.32 -24.29 4.24
N ARG A 142 6.59 -24.01 3.93
CA ARG A 142 7.00 -23.15 2.79
C ARG A 142 6.37 -23.56 1.45
N GLY A 143 6.22 -24.87 1.20
CA GLY A 143 5.61 -25.39 -0.03
C GLY A 143 4.12 -25.04 -0.10
N LEU A 144 3.38 -25.36 0.98
CA LEU A 144 1.96 -25.07 1.08
C LEU A 144 1.66 -23.57 1.07
N LEU A 145 2.50 -22.76 1.73
CA LEU A 145 2.41 -21.30 1.72
C LEU A 145 2.69 -20.71 0.35
N PHE A 146 3.67 -21.25 -0.39
CA PHE A 146 3.95 -20.84 -1.76
C PHE A 146 2.78 -21.16 -2.69
N ASP A 147 2.27 -22.39 -2.64
CA ASP A 147 1.11 -22.81 -3.43
C ASP A 147 -0.12 -21.95 -3.10
N SER A 148 -0.38 -21.71 -1.81
CA SER A 148 -1.48 -20.85 -1.35
C SER A 148 -1.32 -19.42 -1.87
N THR A 149 -0.11 -18.86 -1.81
CA THR A 149 0.18 -17.51 -2.34
C THR A 149 -0.05 -17.46 -3.86
N TRP A 150 0.36 -18.49 -4.58
CA TRP A 150 0.20 -18.57 -6.02
C TRP A 150 -1.28 -18.65 -6.44
N HIS A 151 -2.06 -19.49 -5.75
CA HIS A 151 -3.51 -19.57 -5.97
C HIS A 151 -4.22 -18.26 -5.66
N SER A 152 -3.86 -17.60 -4.55
CA SER A 152 -4.37 -16.27 -4.21
C SER A 152 -4.02 -15.22 -5.27
N LEU A 153 -2.80 -15.24 -5.81
CA LEU A 153 -2.38 -14.34 -6.87
C LEU A 153 -3.21 -14.54 -8.14
N MET A 154 -3.38 -15.79 -8.59
CA MET A 154 -4.15 -16.09 -9.80
C MET A 154 -5.62 -15.68 -9.65
N MET A 155 -6.22 -15.97 -8.50
CA MET A 155 -7.62 -15.60 -8.25
C MET A 155 -7.80 -14.08 -8.17
N LEU A 156 -6.89 -13.41 -7.48
CA LEU A 156 -6.86 -11.95 -7.40
C LEU A 156 -6.70 -11.31 -8.77
N MET A 157 -5.75 -11.76 -9.59
CA MET A 157 -5.51 -11.19 -10.92
C MET A 157 -6.72 -11.35 -11.84
N ASN A 158 -7.34 -12.53 -11.85
CA ASN A 158 -8.52 -12.77 -12.68
C ASN A 158 -9.69 -11.85 -12.30
N GLY A 159 -10.00 -11.74 -11.00
CA GLY A 159 -11.05 -10.85 -10.52
C GLY A 159 -10.71 -9.37 -10.72
N TYR A 160 -9.46 -8.98 -10.43
CA TYR A 160 -9.01 -7.60 -10.54
C TYR A 160 -9.03 -7.10 -11.98
N VAL A 161 -8.47 -7.86 -12.92
CA VAL A 161 -8.45 -7.49 -14.35
C VAL A 161 -9.87 -7.34 -14.89
N LEU A 162 -10.76 -8.28 -14.56
CA LEU A 162 -12.16 -8.20 -14.99
C LEU A 162 -12.87 -6.99 -14.39
N GLY A 163 -12.71 -6.74 -13.09
CA GLY A 163 -13.26 -5.58 -12.42
C GLY A 163 -12.74 -4.25 -12.96
N VAL A 164 -11.44 -4.17 -13.29
CA VAL A 164 -10.84 -3.00 -13.92
C VAL A 164 -11.41 -2.76 -15.31
N ILE A 165 -11.49 -3.79 -16.16
CA ILE A 165 -12.02 -3.65 -17.53
C ILE A 165 -13.47 -3.16 -17.48
N VAL A 166 -14.32 -3.83 -16.70
CA VAL A 166 -15.73 -3.46 -16.58
C VAL A 166 -15.89 -2.08 -15.92
N GLY A 167 -15.05 -1.78 -14.92
CA GLY A 167 -15.04 -0.49 -14.23
C GLY A 167 -14.61 0.68 -15.12
N LEU A 168 -13.58 0.48 -15.94
CA LEU A 168 -13.13 1.50 -16.90
C LEU A 168 -14.19 1.74 -17.98
N ILE A 169 -14.75 0.68 -18.55
CA ILE A 169 -15.78 0.81 -19.60
C ILE A 169 -17.01 1.54 -19.04
N SER A 170 -17.57 1.06 -17.93
CA SER A 170 -18.74 1.68 -17.31
C SER A 170 -18.44 3.10 -16.82
N GLY A 171 -17.25 3.34 -16.26
CA GLY A 171 -16.81 4.65 -15.82
C GLY A 171 -16.67 5.65 -16.97
N VAL A 172 -16.12 5.22 -18.11
CA VAL A 172 -16.05 6.06 -19.32
C VAL A 172 -17.43 6.39 -19.86
N CYS A 173 -18.31 5.39 -19.96
CA CYS A 173 -19.68 5.57 -20.46
C CYS A 173 -20.50 6.52 -19.58
N ILE A 174 -20.46 6.34 -18.25
CA ILE A 174 -21.13 7.23 -17.28
C ILE A 174 -20.47 8.61 -17.25
N GLY A 175 -19.15 8.64 -17.39
CA GLY A 175 -18.31 9.83 -17.51
C GLY A 175 -18.76 10.76 -18.64
N TRP A 176 -18.91 10.17 -19.83
CA TRP A 176 -19.12 10.89 -21.09
C TRP A 176 -20.59 11.20 -21.41
N SER A 177 -21.50 10.23 -21.20
CA SER A 177 -22.90 10.35 -21.65
C SER A 177 -23.83 10.76 -20.52
N SER A 178 -24.57 11.85 -20.70
CA SER A 178 -25.61 12.31 -19.76
C SER A 178 -26.75 11.29 -19.60
N SER A 179 -27.11 10.61 -20.69
CA SER A 179 -28.15 9.57 -20.68
C SER A 179 -27.71 8.33 -19.89
N ILE A 180 -26.48 7.87 -20.08
CA ILE A 180 -25.95 6.72 -19.32
C ILE A 180 -25.75 7.12 -17.86
N ARG A 181 -25.30 8.36 -17.59
CA ARG A 181 -25.17 8.89 -16.24
C ARG A 181 -26.48 8.91 -15.48
N TYR A 182 -27.59 9.31 -16.12
CA TYR A 182 -28.91 9.34 -15.49
C TYR A 182 -29.32 7.98 -14.92
N TRP A 183 -29.08 6.88 -15.66
CA TRP A 183 -29.41 5.52 -15.22
C TRP A 183 -28.31 4.84 -14.40
N GLY A 184 -27.05 5.09 -14.71
CA GLY A 184 -25.90 4.46 -14.06
C GLY A 184 -25.62 5.00 -12.66
N MET A 185 -25.85 6.29 -12.40
CA MET A 185 -25.61 6.90 -11.09
C MET A 185 -26.50 6.32 -9.97
N PRO A 186 -27.81 6.11 -10.16
CA PRO A 186 -28.64 5.39 -9.19
C PRO A 186 -28.11 4.00 -8.86
N VAL A 187 -27.70 3.21 -9.87
CA VAL A 187 -27.13 1.87 -9.66
C VAL A 187 -25.87 1.94 -8.82
N LEU A 188 -24.95 2.87 -9.12
CA LEU A 188 -23.74 3.07 -8.33
C LEU A 188 -24.03 3.50 -6.88
N LYS A 189 -25.07 4.31 -6.66
CA LYS A 189 -25.47 4.76 -5.31
C LYS A 189 -26.09 3.64 -4.47
N ILE A 190 -26.78 2.69 -5.11
CA ILE A 190 -27.45 1.58 -4.42
C ILE A 190 -26.46 0.43 -4.18
N VAL A 191 -25.72 0.02 -5.22
CA VAL A 191 -24.81 -1.12 -5.17
C VAL A 191 -23.50 -0.76 -4.48
N GLY A 192 -23.00 0.45 -4.71
CA GLY A 192 -21.68 0.90 -4.28
C GLY A 192 -21.40 0.83 -2.77
N PRO A 193 -22.33 1.25 -1.90
CA PRO A 193 -22.14 1.17 -0.44
C PRO A 193 -22.15 -0.25 0.12
N ILE A 194 -22.69 -1.23 -0.61
CA ILE A 194 -22.80 -2.60 -0.14
C ILE A 194 -21.43 -3.27 -0.31
N PRO A 195 -20.78 -3.74 0.77
CA PRO A 195 -19.49 -4.39 0.65
C PRO A 195 -19.62 -5.65 -0.20
N ALA A 196 -18.64 -5.90 -1.08
CA ALA A 196 -18.67 -7.07 -1.96
C ALA A 196 -18.82 -8.38 -1.16
N THR A 197 -18.26 -8.45 0.04
CA THR A 197 -18.39 -9.62 0.93
C THR A 197 -19.83 -9.92 1.36
N ALA A 198 -20.74 -8.93 1.38
CA ALA A 198 -22.16 -9.19 1.66
C ALA A 198 -22.85 -10.01 0.55
N TRP A 199 -22.28 -10.01 -0.65
CA TRP A 199 -22.81 -10.76 -1.80
C TRP A 199 -22.34 -12.21 -1.85
N ILE A 200 -21.51 -12.68 -0.89
CA ILE A 200 -20.95 -14.04 -0.87
C ILE A 200 -22.02 -15.12 -1.04
N PRO A 201 -23.13 -15.15 -0.26
CA PRO A 201 -24.12 -16.22 -0.38
C PRO A 201 -24.74 -16.27 -1.78
N LEU A 202 -25.06 -15.10 -2.35
CA LEU A 202 -25.64 -15.02 -3.69
C LEU A 202 -24.64 -15.45 -4.76
N ALA A 203 -23.39 -14.98 -4.66
CA ALA A 203 -22.33 -15.34 -5.59
C ALA A 203 -22.08 -16.85 -5.60
N MET A 204 -22.10 -17.50 -4.44
CA MET A 204 -21.91 -18.94 -4.28
C MET A 204 -23.04 -19.76 -4.91
N VAL A 205 -24.29 -19.28 -4.85
CA VAL A 205 -25.45 -19.98 -5.44
C VAL A 205 -25.50 -19.83 -6.96
N ILE A 206 -25.19 -18.65 -7.49
CA ILE A 206 -25.28 -18.37 -8.93
C ILE A 206 -24.08 -18.94 -9.69
N SER A 207 -22.90 -18.94 -9.06
CA SER A 207 -21.67 -19.32 -9.76
C SER A 207 -21.49 -20.84 -9.85
N PRO A 208 -20.96 -21.35 -10.96
CA PRO A 208 -20.71 -22.79 -11.13
C PRO A 208 -19.59 -23.32 -10.23
N SER A 209 -18.71 -22.45 -9.74
CA SER A 209 -17.62 -22.83 -8.84
C SER A 209 -17.29 -21.74 -7.83
N THR A 210 -16.63 -22.14 -6.75
CA THR A 210 -16.19 -21.23 -5.67
C THR A 210 -15.07 -20.30 -6.11
N ALA A 211 -14.26 -20.72 -7.09
CA ALA A 211 -13.25 -19.88 -7.72
C ALA A 211 -13.89 -18.77 -8.57
N VAL A 212 -14.93 -19.10 -9.34
CA VAL A 212 -15.64 -18.12 -10.18
C VAL A 212 -16.40 -17.11 -9.34
N SER A 213 -17.09 -17.56 -8.29
CA SER A 213 -17.78 -16.66 -7.36
C SER A 213 -16.80 -15.72 -6.66
N SER A 214 -15.69 -16.24 -6.14
CA SER A 214 -14.67 -15.40 -5.49
C SER A 214 -14.06 -14.38 -6.44
N ALA A 215 -13.75 -14.77 -7.68
CA ALA A 215 -13.27 -13.84 -8.70
C ALA A 215 -14.33 -12.77 -9.06
N ALA A 216 -15.61 -13.14 -9.12
CA ALA A 216 -16.72 -12.21 -9.36
C ALA A 216 -16.89 -11.20 -8.22
N LEU A 217 -16.75 -11.63 -6.97
CA LEU A 217 -16.78 -10.75 -5.79
C LEU A 217 -15.62 -9.76 -5.79
N ILE A 218 -14.42 -10.23 -6.13
CA ILE A 218 -13.24 -9.37 -6.32
C ILE A 218 -13.50 -8.36 -7.44
N ALA A 219 -14.05 -8.82 -8.57
CA ALA A 219 -14.38 -7.94 -9.68
C ALA A 219 -15.40 -6.87 -9.27
N LEU A 220 -16.42 -7.22 -8.47
CA LEU A 220 -17.40 -6.27 -7.94
C LEU A 220 -16.76 -5.24 -7.00
N ALA A 221 -15.86 -5.70 -6.10
CA ALA A 221 -15.12 -4.84 -5.18
C ALA A 221 -14.24 -3.80 -5.90
N VAL A 222 -13.64 -4.21 -7.02
CA VAL A 222 -12.78 -3.36 -7.86
C VAL A 222 -13.60 -2.45 -8.76
N TRP A 223 -14.69 -2.99 -9.32
CA TRP A 223 -15.56 -2.30 -10.27
C TRP A 223 -16.05 -0.97 -9.73
N PHE A 224 -16.55 -0.93 -8.49
CA PHE A 224 -17.15 0.27 -7.93
C PHE A 224 -16.20 1.50 -7.86
N PRO A 225 -15.06 1.44 -7.15
CA PRO A 225 -14.14 2.59 -7.06
C PRO A 225 -13.55 2.96 -8.42
N VAL A 226 -13.23 1.98 -9.27
CA VAL A 226 -12.72 2.24 -10.63
C VAL A 226 -13.77 2.98 -11.46
N THR A 227 -15.03 2.53 -11.46
CA THR A 227 -16.12 3.18 -12.19
C THR A 227 -16.34 4.61 -11.72
N MET A 228 -16.47 4.79 -10.40
CA MET A 228 -16.81 6.07 -9.81
C MET A 228 -15.72 7.13 -10.06
N LEU A 229 -14.46 6.77 -9.87
CA LEU A 229 -13.34 7.69 -10.05
C LEU A 229 -13.03 7.95 -11.53
N THR A 230 -13.21 6.95 -12.40
CA THR A 230 -13.13 7.13 -13.85
C THR A 230 -14.22 8.07 -14.36
N ALA A 231 -15.47 7.85 -13.96
CA ALA A 231 -16.60 8.69 -14.34
C ALA A 231 -16.43 10.13 -13.85
N SER A 232 -15.99 10.30 -12.60
CA SER A 232 -15.67 11.61 -12.03
C SER A 232 -14.54 12.30 -12.80
N GLY A 233 -13.42 11.62 -13.07
CA GLY A 233 -12.30 12.17 -13.83
C GLY A 233 -12.70 12.64 -15.22
N ILE A 234 -13.52 11.85 -15.93
CA ILE A 234 -13.96 12.20 -17.28
C ILE A 234 -14.89 13.41 -17.27
N SER A 235 -15.90 13.47 -16.38
CA SER A 235 -16.78 14.65 -16.30
C SER A 235 -16.08 15.92 -15.84
N ASN A 236 -14.98 15.81 -15.09
CA ASN A 236 -14.21 16.96 -14.62
C ASN A 236 -13.14 17.42 -15.63
N THR A 237 -13.10 16.83 -16.83
CA THR A 237 -12.22 17.30 -17.91
C THR A 237 -12.61 18.74 -18.27
N ARG A 238 -11.63 19.66 -18.27
CA ARG A 238 -11.88 21.08 -18.57
C ARG A 238 -12.50 21.21 -19.96
N ALA A 239 -13.64 21.90 -20.04
CA ALA A 239 -14.35 22.16 -21.29
C ALA A 239 -13.42 22.80 -22.35
N SER A 240 -12.51 23.68 -21.93
CA SER A 240 -11.51 24.30 -22.81
C SER A 240 -10.66 23.31 -23.61
N TYR A 241 -10.30 22.15 -23.04
CA TYR A 241 -9.53 21.14 -23.76
C TYR A 241 -10.37 20.44 -24.84
N LEU A 242 -11.66 20.24 -24.56
CA LEU A 242 -12.60 19.62 -25.49
C LEU A 242 -12.96 20.61 -26.62
N ASP A 243 -13.18 21.87 -26.29
CA ASP A 243 -13.57 22.91 -27.25
C ASP A 243 -12.43 23.20 -28.23
N VAL A 244 -11.19 23.30 -27.75
CA VAL A 244 -10.00 23.46 -28.62
C VAL A 244 -9.89 22.29 -29.59
N ALA A 245 -10.02 21.04 -29.12
CA ALA A 245 -9.95 19.87 -29.98
C ALA A 245 -11.10 19.84 -31.02
N ARG A 246 -12.31 20.29 -30.65
CA ARG A 246 -13.44 20.44 -31.58
C ARG A 246 -13.18 21.49 -32.66
N THR A 247 -12.52 22.60 -32.34
CA THR A 247 -12.13 23.61 -33.34
C THR A 247 -11.17 23.05 -34.39
N PHE A 248 -10.34 22.06 -34.03
CA PHE A 248 -9.50 21.31 -34.98
C PHE A 248 -10.22 20.18 -35.72
N GLY A 249 -11.55 20.07 -35.60
CA GLY A 249 -12.36 19.05 -36.29
C GLY A 249 -12.27 17.65 -35.66
N ALA A 250 -11.88 17.55 -34.39
CA ALA A 250 -11.80 16.25 -33.70
C ALA A 250 -13.19 15.58 -33.59
N LYS A 251 -13.23 14.29 -33.93
CA LYS A 251 -14.42 13.44 -33.73
C LYS A 251 -14.60 13.09 -32.24
N GLU A 252 -15.81 12.71 -31.84
CA GLU A 252 -16.14 12.30 -30.47
C GLU A 252 -15.20 11.20 -29.92
N SER A 253 -14.85 10.19 -30.73
CA SER A 253 -13.89 9.16 -30.31
C SER A 253 -12.49 9.71 -30.03
N TYR A 254 -12.05 10.72 -30.79
CA TYR A 254 -10.79 11.42 -30.54
C TYR A 254 -10.86 12.17 -29.20
N LEU A 255 -11.96 12.86 -28.92
CA LEU A 255 -12.15 13.58 -27.66
C LEU A 255 -12.09 12.62 -26.46
N ILE A 256 -12.73 11.45 -26.55
CA ILE A 256 -12.72 10.45 -25.47
C ILE A 256 -11.31 9.89 -25.26
N PHE A 257 -10.73 9.26 -26.29
CA PHE A 257 -9.51 8.47 -26.14
C PHE A 257 -8.23 9.31 -26.04
N ARG A 258 -8.20 10.51 -26.62
CA ARG A 258 -6.98 11.33 -26.69
C ARG A 258 -7.04 12.61 -25.86
N VAL A 259 -8.20 13.00 -25.34
CA VAL A 259 -8.32 14.20 -24.50
C VAL A 259 -8.84 13.82 -23.10
N ALA A 260 -10.04 13.25 -23.01
CA ALA A 260 -10.71 12.99 -21.75
C ALA A 260 -10.05 11.87 -20.93
N ILE A 261 -9.76 10.71 -21.54
CA ILE A 261 -9.11 9.59 -20.84
C ILE A 261 -7.73 10.02 -20.32
N PRO A 262 -6.81 10.60 -21.13
CA PRO A 262 -5.52 11.10 -20.63
C PRO A 262 -5.65 12.13 -19.49
N ALA A 263 -6.62 13.05 -19.58
CA ALA A 263 -6.88 14.03 -18.52
C ALA A 263 -7.40 13.37 -17.23
N ALA A 264 -8.18 12.30 -17.35
CA ALA A 264 -8.74 11.56 -16.23
C ALA A 264 -7.80 10.50 -15.63
N MET A 265 -6.62 10.24 -16.24
CA MET A 265 -5.69 9.20 -15.78
C MET A 265 -5.34 9.27 -14.28
N PRO A 266 -5.11 10.45 -13.67
CA PRO A 266 -4.81 10.51 -12.24
C PRO A 266 -5.94 9.96 -11.38
N ASN A 267 -7.20 10.31 -11.71
CA ASN A 267 -8.38 9.80 -11.00
C ASN A 267 -8.58 8.31 -11.26
N ILE A 268 -8.32 7.85 -12.48
CA ILE A 268 -8.37 6.43 -12.83
C ILE A 268 -7.38 5.64 -11.96
N PHE A 269 -6.15 6.13 -11.78
CA PHE A 269 -5.16 5.48 -10.91
C PHE A 269 -5.55 5.49 -9.42
N ILE A 270 -6.21 6.53 -8.93
CA ILE A 270 -6.81 6.52 -7.58
C ILE A 270 -7.86 5.40 -7.50
N GLY A 271 -8.67 5.23 -8.54
CA GLY A 271 -9.67 4.15 -8.62
C GLY A 271 -9.04 2.77 -8.64
N LEU A 272 -7.98 2.57 -9.42
CA LEU A 272 -7.21 1.33 -9.45
C LEU A 272 -6.58 1.00 -8.09
N PHE A 273 -6.05 2.01 -7.39
CA PHE A 273 -5.47 1.86 -6.05
C PHE A 273 -6.53 1.48 -5.01
N MET A 274 -7.65 2.21 -4.97
CA MET A 274 -8.75 1.90 -4.05
C MET A 274 -9.36 0.53 -4.36
N GLY A 275 -9.53 0.21 -5.63
CA GLY A 275 -10.00 -1.11 -6.07
C GLY A 275 -9.04 -2.23 -5.67
N LEU A 276 -7.73 -2.01 -5.76
CA LEU A 276 -6.73 -3.00 -5.34
C LEU A 276 -6.74 -3.22 -3.82
N GLY A 277 -6.95 -2.17 -3.03
CA GLY A 277 -7.14 -2.31 -1.58
C GLY A 277 -8.41 -3.10 -1.24
N ALA A 278 -9.52 -2.79 -1.91
CA ALA A 278 -10.80 -3.48 -1.71
C ALA A 278 -10.76 -4.96 -2.15
N SER A 279 -10.01 -5.28 -3.20
CA SER A 279 -9.84 -6.65 -3.66
C SER A 279 -9.06 -7.51 -2.67
N PHE A 280 -8.07 -6.97 -1.96
CA PHE A 280 -7.34 -7.72 -0.92
C PHE A 280 -8.26 -8.18 0.20
N LEU A 281 -9.07 -7.27 0.74
CA LEU A 281 -10.04 -7.61 1.79
C LEU A 281 -11.04 -8.66 1.29
N THR A 282 -11.56 -8.46 0.08
CA THR A 282 -12.56 -9.37 -0.50
C THR A 282 -11.96 -10.75 -0.81
N LEU A 283 -10.72 -10.81 -1.31
CA LEU A 283 -9.98 -12.03 -1.58
C LEU A 283 -9.86 -12.89 -0.32
N VAL A 284 -9.36 -12.30 0.78
CA VAL A 284 -9.16 -13.03 2.03
C VAL A 284 -10.47 -13.63 2.53
N VAL A 285 -11.53 -12.83 2.58
CA VAL A 285 -12.85 -13.30 3.06
C VAL A 285 -13.44 -14.36 2.12
N ALA A 286 -13.30 -14.21 0.81
CA ALA A 286 -13.83 -15.17 -0.15
C ALA A 286 -13.09 -16.52 -0.07
N GLU A 287 -11.76 -16.50 0.07
CA GLU A 287 -10.94 -17.71 0.25
C GLU A 287 -11.25 -18.44 1.55
N SER A 288 -11.52 -17.70 2.63
CA SER A 288 -11.86 -18.28 3.93
C SER A 288 -13.16 -19.07 3.93
N VAL A 289 -14.08 -18.82 2.99
CA VAL A 289 -15.43 -19.43 2.98
C VAL A 289 -15.55 -20.51 1.89
N GLY A 290 -14.98 -20.29 0.70
CA GLY A 290 -15.35 -21.08 -0.48
C GLY A 290 -14.27 -21.99 -1.05
N VAL A 291 -12.99 -21.81 -0.70
CA VAL A 291 -11.89 -22.39 -1.47
C VAL A 291 -11.06 -23.34 -0.60
N LYS A 292 -10.43 -24.35 -1.22
CA LYS A 292 -9.55 -25.33 -0.53
C LYS A 292 -8.07 -24.96 -0.60
N SER A 293 -7.75 -23.78 -1.12
CA SER A 293 -6.40 -23.29 -1.34
C SER A 293 -6.45 -21.76 -1.43
N GLY A 294 -5.41 -21.10 -0.92
CA GLY A 294 -5.31 -19.65 -0.81
C GLY A 294 -4.81 -19.21 0.56
N LEU A 295 -4.26 -18.00 0.65
CA LEU A 295 -3.76 -17.43 1.88
C LEU A 295 -4.88 -17.23 2.91
N GLY A 296 -6.07 -16.79 2.49
CA GLY A 296 -7.24 -16.64 3.37
C GLY A 296 -7.77 -17.98 3.87
N TRP A 297 -7.71 -19.02 3.02
CA TRP A 297 -8.01 -20.39 3.43
C TRP A 297 -7.00 -20.92 4.46
N TYR A 298 -5.71 -20.72 4.21
CA TYR A 298 -4.64 -21.20 5.11
C TYR A 298 -4.75 -20.58 6.50
N VAL A 299 -5.06 -19.28 6.58
CA VAL A 299 -5.33 -18.58 7.85
C VAL A 299 -6.50 -19.22 8.59
N SER A 300 -7.65 -19.42 7.93
CA SER A 300 -8.82 -20.04 8.54
C SER A 300 -8.57 -21.48 8.99
N TRP A 301 -7.83 -22.24 8.19
CA TRP A 301 -7.45 -23.62 8.50
C TRP A 301 -6.54 -23.69 9.73
N ALA A 302 -5.45 -22.90 9.76
CA ALA A 302 -4.53 -22.84 10.88
C ALA A 302 -5.22 -22.35 12.17
N GLN A 303 -6.13 -21.39 12.05
CA GLN A 303 -6.92 -20.89 13.17
C GLN A 303 -7.85 -21.99 13.73
N GLY A 304 -8.44 -22.83 12.88
CA GLY A 304 -9.29 -23.96 13.29
C GLY A 304 -8.54 -24.99 14.15
N TRP A 305 -7.23 -25.16 13.93
CA TRP A 305 -6.35 -26.02 14.73
C TRP A 305 -5.67 -25.30 15.90
N ALA A 306 -5.99 -24.02 16.13
CA ALA A 306 -5.32 -23.17 17.11
C ALA A 306 -3.78 -23.08 16.93
N GLU A 307 -3.29 -23.31 15.71
CA GLU A 307 -1.87 -23.21 15.35
C GLU A 307 -1.55 -21.76 14.94
N TYR A 308 -1.56 -20.85 15.92
CA TYR A 308 -1.36 -19.43 15.65
C TYR A 308 0.01 -19.12 15.04
N GLY A 309 1.06 -19.93 15.30
CA GLY A 309 2.35 -19.78 14.60
C GLY A 309 2.20 -19.71 13.07
N LYS A 310 1.35 -20.58 12.50
CA LYS A 310 1.00 -20.60 11.08
C LYS A 310 0.11 -19.43 10.67
N VAL A 311 -0.84 -19.02 11.53
CA VAL A 311 -1.68 -17.83 11.28
C VAL A 311 -0.81 -16.59 11.09
N TYR A 312 0.10 -16.32 12.03
CA TYR A 312 1.00 -15.16 11.94
C TYR A 312 1.98 -15.28 10.75
N ALA A 313 2.47 -16.48 10.45
CA ALA A 313 3.31 -16.73 9.28
C ALA A 313 2.60 -16.32 7.98
N ALA A 314 1.34 -16.73 7.82
CA ALA A 314 0.53 -16.36 6.66
C ALA A 314 0.23 -14.86 6.60
N LEU A 315 -0.02 -14.20 7.74
CA LEU A 315 -0.21 -12.74 7.80
C LEU A 315 1.04 -11.97 7.37
N VAL A 316 2.23 -12.42 7.76
CA VAL A 316 3.51 -11.81 7.31
C VAL A 316 3.67 -11.95 5.80
N ILE A 317 3.35 -13.13 5.24
CA ILE A 317 3.40 -13.38 3.80
C ILE A 317 2.37 -12.51 3.07
N MET A 318 1.13 -12.42 3.57
CA MET A 318 0.10 -11.53 3.03
C MET A 318 0.55 -10.07 3.01
N ALA A 319 1.16 -9.59 4.09
CA ALA A 319 1.65 -8.21 4.17
C ALA A 319 2.71 -7.93 3.10
N GLY A 320 3.68 -8.84 2.92
CA GLY A 320 4.68 -8.74 1.85
C GLY A 320 4.06 -8.83 0.46
N PHE A 321 3.14 -9.76 0.27
CA PHE A 321 2.43 -9.98 -0.99
C PHE A 321 1.60 -8.76 -1.42
N PHE A 322 0.73 -8.24 -0.56
CA PHE A 322 -0.10 -7.06 -0.85
C PHE A 322 0.74 -5.80 -1.01
N SER A 323 1.78 -5.61 -0.20
CA SER A 323 2.71 -4.49 -0.33
C SER A 323 3.44 -4.53 -1.68
N SER A 324 3.85 -5.72 -2.13
CA SER A 324 4.52 -5.90 -3.43
C SER A 324 3.60 -5.51 -4.60
N LEU A 325 2.33 -5.92 -4.56
CA LEU A 325 1.33 -5.59 -5.58
C LEU A 325 1.00 -4.09 -5.60
N MET A 326 0.86 -3.47 -4.43
CA MET A 326 0.68 -2.01 -4.32
C MET A 326 1.88 -1.25 -4.87
N THR A 327 3.09 -1.69 -4.54
CA THR A 327 4.33 -1.10 -5.05
C THR A 327 4.41 -1.24 -6.57
N LEU A 328 4.01 -2.39 -7.12
CA LEU A 328 3.95 -2.61 -8.56
C LEU A 328 2.97 -1.64 -9.23
N LEU A 329 1.76 -1.48 -8.68
CA LEU A 329 0.77 -0.54 -9.19
C LEU A 329 1.30 0.91 -9.20
N PHE A 330 1.96 1.34 -8.13
CA PHE A 330 2.56 2.68 -8.07
C PHE A 330 3.71 2.86 -9.05
N LYS A 331 4.55 1.84 -9.26
CA LYS A 331 5.58 1.90 -10.31
C LYS A 331 4.96 2.06 -11.70
N VAL A 332 3.89 1.32 -12.00
CA VAL A 332 3.16 1.46 -13.28
C VAL A 332 2.58 2.86 -13.42
N ARG A 333 1.94 3.38 -12.37
CA ARG A 333 1.43 4.76 -12.33
C ARG A 333 2.52 5.77 -12.63
N ASP A 334 3.68 5.65 -11.99
CA ASP A 334 4.76 6.63 -12.12
C ASP A 334 5.40 6.64 -13.51
N ILE A 335 5.32 5.52 -14.24
CA ILE A 335 5.71 5.41 -15.65
C ILE A 335 4.66 6.02 -16.57
N VAL A 336 3.37 5.79 -16.32
CA VAL A 336 2.29 6.32 -17.16
C VAL A 336 2.08 7.82 -16.94
N LEU A 337 2.20 8.31 -15.72
CA LEU A 337 1.97 9.70 -15.33
C LEU A 337 3.26 10.55 -15.31
N VAL A 338 4.30 10.17 -16.07
CA VAL A 338 5.56 10.94 -16.13
C VAL A 338 5.32 12.41 -16.50
N TRP A 339 4.33 12.68 -17.35
CA TRP A 339 3.98 14.05 -17.77
C TRP A 339 3.36 14.92 -16.66
N GLN A 340 2.90 14.33 -15.55
CA GLN A 340 2.29 15.03 -14.41
C GLN A 340 3.23 15.22 -13.21
N LYS A 341 4.53 14.88 -13.35
CA LYS A 341 5.51 15.05 -12.27
C LYS A 341 5.56 16.51 -11.80
N GLY A 342 5.08 16.77 -10.58
CA GLY A 342 5.09 18.09 -9.94
C GLY A 342 3.84 18.42 -9.12
N ILE A 343 2.69 17.76 -9.35
CA ILE A 343 1.40 18.16 -8.75
C ILE A 343 0.98 17.29 -7.55
N ILE A 344 1.46 16.05 -7.46
CA ILE A 344 1.09 15.14 -6.35
C ILE A 344 2.34 14.40 -5.86
N LYS A 345 2.81 14.74 -4.65
CA LYS A 345 3.79 13.96 -3.88
C LYS A 345 3.02 13.26 -2.76
N TRP A 346 3.07 11.93 -2.74
CA TRP A 346 2.60 11.10 -1.62
C TRP A 346 3.79 10.67 -0.78
#